data_AF-A0A945U5L4-F1
#
_entry.id   AF-A0A945U5L4-F1
#
_cell.length_a   1.000
_cell.length_b   1.000
_cell.length_c   1.000
_cell.angle_alpha   90.00
_cell.angle_beta   90.00
_cell.angle_gamma   90.00
#
_symmetry.space_group_name_H-M   'P 1'
#
loop_
_entity.id
_entity.type
_entity.pdbx_description
1 polymer ?
#
loop_
_entity_poly.entity_id
_entity_poly.type
_entity_poly.pdbx_seq_one_letter_code
_entity_poly.pdbx_strand_id
1 'polypeptide(L)'
;EFVNMFIIAAIGATMFLGGWMPLHFGELTSFNEIMDFIPPIFWFLGKTAFLIFIMMWFKWTFPRLRIDQLLTLEWKYLLPINLINILVMAFIVLMGWHF
;
A
#
# COMPACT_ATOMS: atom_id res chain seq x y z
N GLU A 1 3.36 1.64 20.51
CA GLU A 1 3.93 0.96 19.31
C GLU A 1 2.86 0.33 18.42
N PHE A 2 2.02 -0.58 18.94
CA PHE A 2 0.97 -1.25 18.16
C PHE A 2 -0.05 -0.31 17.52
N VAL A 3 -0.46 0.76 18.22
CA VAL A 3 -1.36 1.78 17.65
C VAL A 3 -0.70 2.51 16.47
N ASN A 4 0.61 2.80 16.55
CA ASN A 4 1.32 3.44 15.44
C ASN A 4 1.41 2.51 14.21
N MET A 5 1.69 1.23 14.43
CA MET A 5 1.66 0.22 13.37
C MET A 5 0.29 0.13 12.70
N PHE A 6 -0.79 0.18 13.49
CA PHE A 6 -2.16 0.22 12.95
C PHE A 6 -2.43 1.48 12.13
N ILE A 7 -2.03 2.66 12.61
CA ILE A 7 -2.21 3.92 11.89
C ILE A 7 -1.46 3.92 10.55
N ILE A 8 -0.22 3.45 10.52
CA ILE A 8 0.57 3.37 9.28
C ILE A 8 -0.07 2.39 8.29
N ALA A 9 -0.53 1.22 8.77
CA ALA A 9 -1.25 0.27 7.93
C ALA A 9 -2.57 0.85 7.38
N ALA A 10 -3.32 1.57 8.22
CA ALA A 10 -4.57 2.21 7.83
C ALA A 10 -4.34 3.26 6.73
N ILE A 11 -3.31 4.11 6.87
CA ILE A 11 -2.92 5.10 5.85
C ILE A 11 -2.48 4.39 4.56
N GLY A 12 -1.70 3.31 4.66
CA GLY A 12 -1.32 2.51 3.49
C GLY A 12 -2.51 1.90 2.78
N ALA A 13 -3.48 1.37 3.52
CA ALA A 13 -4.70 0.79 2.98
C ALA A 13 -5.58 1.83 2.28
N THR A 14 -5.68 3.05 2.82
CA THR A 14 -6.46 4.12 2.17
C THR A 14 -5.77 4.67 0.93
N MET A 15 -4.46 4.96 0.99
CA MET A 15 -3.73 5.60 -0.10
C MET A 15 -3.48 4.66 -1.28
N PHE A 16 -3.15 3.39 -1.02
CA PHE A 16 -2.71 2.46 -2.08
C PHE A 16 -3.72 1.35 -2.41
N LEU A 17 -4.50 0.88 -1.43
CA LEU A 17 -5.42 -0.25 -1.62
C LEU A 17 -6.89 0.18 -1.81
N GLY A 18 -7.15 1.47 -2.03
CA GLY A 18 -8.51 1.99 -2.27
C GLY A 18 -9.41 2.03 -1.03
N GLY A 19 -8.85 1.93 0.18
CA GLY A 19 -9.54 2.11 1.46
C GLY A 19 -10.82 1.29 1.59
N TRP A 20 -11.96 1.99 1.55
CA TRP A 20 -13.31 1.48 1.74
C TRP A 20 -13.91 0.81 0.49
N MET A 21 -13.25 0.92 -0.67
CA MET A 21 -13.79 0.39 -1.91
C MET A 21 -13.73 -1.16 -1.92
N PRO A 22 -14.84 -1.84 -2.23
CA PRO A 22 -14.84 -3.28 -2.44
C PRO A 22 -13.95 -3.65 -3.63
N LEU A 23 -13.46 -4.90 -3.66
CA LEU A 23 -12.61 -5.37 -4.74
C LEU A 23 -13.45 -5.60 -6.00
N HIS A 24 -13.38 -4.66 -6.94
CA HIS A 24 -13.96 -4.81 -8.26
C HIS A 24 -12.92 -5.34 -9.25
N PHE A 25 -13.20 -6.48 -9.86
CA PHE A 25 -12.37 -7.04 -10.93
C PHE A 25 -13.11 -6.96 -12.27
N GLY A 26 -12.84 -5.90 -13.04
CA GLY A 26 -13.34 -5.74 -14.42
C GLY A 26 -14.85 -5.95 -14.57
N GLU A 27 -15.25 -6.59 -15.67
CA GLU A 27 -16.65 -6.81 -16.08
C GLU A 27 -17.33 -8.04 -15.40
N LEU A 28 -16.73 -8.64 -14.37
CA LEU A 28 -17.35 -9.74 -13.62
C LEU A 28 -18.44 -9.21 -12.68
N THR A 29 -19.59 -8.83 -13.24
CA THR A 29 -20.77 -8.29 -12.55
C THR A 29 -21.21 -9.16 -11.38
N SER A 30 -21.24 -10.48 -11.56
CA SER A 30 -21.65 -11.42 -10.50
C SER A 30 -20.67 -11.47 -9.31
N PHE A 31 -19.38 -11.24 -9.53
CA PHE A 31 -18.38 -11.20 -8.45
C PHE A 31 -18.45 -9.85 -7.70
N ASN A 32 -18.58 -8.76 -8.45
CA ASN A 32 -18.65 -7.42 -7.90
C ASN A 32 -19.91 -7.22 -7.02
N GLU A 33 -21.07 -7.75 -7.43
CA GLU A 33 -22.31 -7.68 -6.65
C GLU A 33 -22.21 -8.39 -5.29
N ILE A 34 -21.52 -9.54 -5.23
CA ILE A 34 -21.28 -10.27 -3.97
C ILE A 34 -20.32 -9.49 -3.07
N MET A 35 -19.30 -8.87 -3.67
CA MET A 35 -18.31 -8.07 -2.94
C MET A 35 -18.89 -6.75 -2.41
N ASP A 36 -19.87 -6.17 -3.12
CA ASP A 36 -20.61 -4.96 -2.74
C ASP A 36 -21.59 -5.19 -1.59
N PHE A 37 -22.08 -6.43 -1.42
CA PHE A 37 -22.93 -6.78 -0.29
C PHE A 37 -22.18 -6.72 1.06
N ILE A 38 -20.85 -6.89 1.04
CA ILE A 38 -20.03 -6.83 2.24
C ILE A 38 -19.86 -5.36 2.66
N PRO A 39 -20.18 -5.00 3.92
CA PRO A 39 -20.05 -3.61 4.36
C PRO A 39 -18.62 -3.06 4.18
N PRO A 40 -18.46 -1.82 3.70
CA PRO A 40 -17.16 -1.19 3.42
C PRO A 40 -16.16 -1.21 4.58
N ILE A 41 -16.66 -1.25 5.83
CA ILE A 41 -15.82 -1.33 7.03
C ILE A 41 -15.01 -2.63 7.11
N PHE A 42 -15.58 -3.76 6.65
CA PHE A 42 -14.88 -5.03 6.64
C PHE A 42 -13.78 -5.06 5.58
N TRP A 43 -13.99 -4.39 4.46
CA TRP A 43 -12.96 -4.20 3.44
C TRP A 43 -11.78 -3.38 3.95
N PHE A 44 -12.07 -2.26 4.61
CA PHE A 44 -11.05 -1.43 5.22
C PHE A 44 -10.26 -2.17 6.30
N LEU A 45 -10.96 -2.85 7.23
CA LEU A 45 -10.31 -3.62 8.29
C LEU A 45 -9.54 -4.82 7.74
N GLY A 46 -10.07 -5.52 6.73
CA GLY A 46 -9.41 -6.64 6.08
C GLY A 46 -8.11 -6.23 5.39
N LYS A 47 -8.14 -5.16 4.58
CA LYS A 47 -6.93 -4.61 3.94
C LYS A 47 -5.90 -4.13 4.96
N THR A 48 -6.37 -3.47 6.03
CA THR A 48 -5.49 -3.00 7.11
C THR A 48 -4.86 -4.17 7.87
N ALA A 49 -5.64 -5.19 8.21
CA ALA A 49 -5.15 -6.40 8.86
C ALA A 49 -4.13 -7.16 7.98
N PHE A 50 -4.38 -7.22 6.67
CA PHE A 50 -3.43 -7.80 5.71
C PHE A 50 -2.09 -7.04 5.68
N LEU A 51 -2.11 -5.70 5.68
CA LEU A 51 -0.88 -4.91 5.76
C LEU A 51 -0.14 -5.08 7.10
N ILE A 52 -0.86 -5.17 8.21
CA ILE A 52 -0.27 -5.47 9.52
C ILE A 52 0.36 -6.87 9.49
N PHE A 53 -0.31 -7.85 8.91
CA PHE A 53 0.23 -9.20 8.74
C PHE A 53 1.53 -9.19 7.95
N ILE A 54 1.61 -8.46 6.82
CA ILE A 54 2.85 -8.32 6.05
C ILE A 54 3.96 -7.67 6.89
N MET A 55 3.65 -6.61 7.64
CA MET A 55 4.65 -5.96 8.51
C MET A 55 5.16 -6.89 9.60
N MET A 56 4.28 -7.69 10.22
CA MET A 56 4.69 -8.69 11.21
C MET A 56 5.50 -9.82 10.57
N TRP A 57 5.11 -10.27 9.38
CA TRP A 57 5.83 -11.28 8.63
C TRP A 57 7.25 -10.81 8.31
N PHE A 58 7.42 -9.57 7.84
CA PHE A 58 8.73 -8.98 7.59
C PHE A 58 9.60 -8.93 8.86
N LYS A 59 9.02 -8.55 10.01
CA LYS A 59 9.72 -8.55 11.30
C LYS A 59 10.20 -9.94 11.72
N TRP A 60 9.50 -11.00 11.34
CA TRP A 60 9.87 -12.38 11.65
C TRP A 60 10.86 -12.99 10.65
N THR A 61 10.82 -12.58 9.39
CA THR A 61 11.71 -13.13 8.35
C THR A 61 13.08 -12.47 8.31
N PHE A 62 13.16 -11.16 8.54
CA PHE A 62 14.42 -10.43 8.36
C PHE A 62 15.25 -10.36 9.66
N PRO A 63 16.54 -10.70 9.62
CA PRO A 63 17.44 -10.49 10.75
C PRO A 63 17.63 -8.99 10.99
N ARG A 64 17.89 -8.62 12.25
CA ARG A 64 18.07 -7.22 12.66
C ARG A 64 19.21 -6.56 11.86
N LEU A 65 18.89 -5.55 11.07
CA LEU A 65 19.86 -4.76 10.30
C LEU A 65 20.52 -3.69 11.18
N ARG A 66 21.79 -3.34 10.88
CA ARG A 66 22.47 -2.23 11.56
C ARG A 66 21.92 -0.89 11.07
N ILE A 67 21.90 0.11 11.97
CA ILE A 67 21.42 1.47 11.68
C ILE A 67 22.12 2.06 10.44
N ASP A 68 23.43 1.84 10.27
CA ASP A 68 24.17 2.34 9.10
C ASP A 68 23.65 1.75 7.77
N GLN A 69 23.24 0.48 7.79
CA GLN A 69 22.67 -0.20 6.61
C GLN A 69 21.26 0.30 6.32
N LEU A 70 20.47 0.60 7.37
CA LEU A 70 19.15 1.22 7.24
C LEU A 70 19.27 2.63 6.64
N LEU A 71 20.18 3.47 7.15
CA LEU A 71 20.40 4.81 6.63
C LEU A 71 20.86 4.78 5.16
N THR A 72 21.72 3.81 4.83
CA THR A 72 22.15 3.60 3.44
C THR A 72 20.97 3.21 2.54
N LEU A 73 20.05 2.35 3.00
CA LEU A 73 18.84 1.98 2.26
C LEU A 73 17.95 3.20 1.97
N GLU A 74 17.67 3.99 3.01
CA GLU A 74 16.79 5.17 2.91
C GLU A 74 17.37 6.24 2.00
N TRP A 75 18.62 6.63 2.22
CA TRP A 75 19.23 7.78 1.53
C TRP A 75 19.77 7.44 0.15
N LYS A 76 20.39 6.26 0.01
CA LYS A 76 21.07 5.90 -1.24
C LYS A 76 20.12 5.26 -2.26
N TYR A 77 19.07 4.59 -1.81
CA TYR A 77 18.18 3.83 -2.70
C TYR A 77 16.75 4.38 -2.70
N LEU A 78 16.09 4.51 -1.55
CA LEU A 78 14.67 4.89 -1.52
C LEU A 78 14.43 6.33 -2.01
N LEU A 79 15.25 7.29 -1.58
CA LEU A 79 15.14 8.69 -1.99
C LEU A 79 15.27 8.89 -3.51
N PRO A 80 16.35 8.44 -4.18
CA PRO A 80 16.46 8.64 -5.63
C PRO A 80 15.39 7.90 -6.43
N ILE A 81 14.95 6.71 -5.98
CA ILE A 81 13.85 5.98 -6.63
C ILE A 81 12.54 6.76 -6.54
N ASN A 82 12.23 7.34 -5.38
CA ASN A 82 11.03 8.17 -5.21
C ASN A 82 11.05 9.39 -6.14
N LEU A 83 12.20 10.06 -6.26
CA LEU A 83 12.35 11.23 -7.12
C LEU A 83 12.15 10.86 -8.61
N ILE A 84 12.72 9.74 -9.05
CA ILE A 84 12.52 9.24 -10.42
C ILE A 84 11.03 8.91 -10.66
N ASN A 85 10.36 8.27 -9.70
CA ASN A 85 8.94 7.95 -9.84
C ASN A 85 8.07 9.20 -10.03
N ILE A 86 8.34 10.26 -9.24
CA ILE A 86 7.63 11.54 -9.39
C ILE A 86 7.89 12.15 -10.78
N LEU A 87 9.14 12.14 -11.26
CA LEU A 87 9.47 12.66 -12.59
C LEU A 87 8.78 11.88 -13.71
N VAL A 88 8.76 10.55 -13.62
CA VAL A 88 8.08 9.68 -14.60
C VAL A 88 6.58 9.94 -14.59
N MET A 89 5.95 10.02 -13.42
CA MET A 89 4.52 10.33 -13.32
C MET A 89 4.20 11.73 -13.86
N ALA A 90 5.03 12.73 -13.57
CA ALA A 90 4.86 14.08 -14.13
C ALA A 90 4.95 14.09 -15.66
N PHE A 91 5.87 13.32 -16.23
CA PHE A 91 6.02 13.18 -17.68
C PHE A 91 4.81 12.49 -18.32
N ILE A 92 4.31 11.40 -17.72
CA ILE A 92 3.12 10.67 -18.21
C ILE A 92 1.90 11.59 -18.24
N VAL A 93 1.69 12.36 -17.18
CA VAL A 93 0.57 13.33 -17.10
C VAL A 93 0.71 14.40 -18.19
N LEU A 94 1.91 14.93 -18.42
CA LEU A 94 2.15 15.94 -19.46
C LEU A 94 1.94 15.40 -20.88
N MET A 95 2.30 14.14 -21.14
CA MET A 95 2.10 13.48 -22.43
C MET A 95 0.65 13.04 -22.68
N GLY A 96 -0.25 13.22 -21.71
CA GLY A 96 -1.65 12.80 -21.83
C GLY A 96 -1.84 11.28 -21.85
N TRP A 97 -0.82 10.50 -21.46
CA TRP A 97 -0.91 9.03 -21.35
C TRP A 97 -1.55 8.60 -20.03
N HIS A 98 -2.63 9.27 -19.64
CA HIS A 98 -3.47 8.86 -18.53
C HIS A 98 -4.83 8.43 -19.09
N PHE A 99 -5.34 7.32 -18.57
CA PHE A 99 -6.72 6.88 -18.80
C PHE A 99 -7.67 7.64 -17.88
#